data_AF-A0AAV2J846-F1
#
_entry.id   AF-A0AAV2J846-F1
#
_cell.length_a   1.000
_cell.length_b   1.000
_cell.length_c   1.000
_cell.angle_alpha   90.00
_cell.angle_beta   90.00
_cell.angle_gamma   90.00
#
_symmetry.space_group_name_H-M   'P 1'
#
loop_
_entity.id
_entity.type
_entity.pdbx_description
1 polymer ?
#
loop_
_entity_poly.entity_id
_entity_poly.type
_entity_poly.pdbx_seq_one_letter_code
_entity_poly.pdbx_strand_id
1 'polypeptide(L)'
;MTLKSSKNEPAAILEPVCGVRTALSDLYLEQLLQNKPKSDKTYMRAQFDYDPSKDDLIPCKEAGLKFWTGDVIHIINKQDPNWWQARVESSTADFAGLVPSPELQEW
;
A
#
# COMPACT_ATOMS: atom_id res chain seq x y z
N MET A 1 -22.10 -46.61 -8.81
CA MET A 1 -21.48 -45.31 -9.17
C MET A 1 -20.77 -44.74 -7.96
N THR A 2 -19.44 -44.84 -7.89
CA THR A 2 -18.67 -44.19 -6.82
C THR A 2 -17.30 -43.81 -7.36
N LEU A 3 -17.12 -42.52 -7.65
CA LEU A 3 -15.82 -41.94 -7.94
C LEU A 3 -15.19 -41.53 -6.61
N LYS A 4 -14.04 -42.13 -6.32
CA LYS A 4 -13.18 -41.82 -5.19
C LYS A 4 -12.28 -40.65 -5.58
N SER A 5 -12.48 -39.51 -4.91
CA SER A 5 -11.58 -38.37 -4.95
C SER A 5 -10.29 -38.72 -4.22
N SER A 6 -9.16 -38.65 -4.91
CA SER A 6 -7.85 -38.48 -4.30
C SER A 6 -7.22 -37.25 -4.95
N LYS A 7 -7.30 -36.14 -4.24
CA LYS A 7 -6.69 -34.86 -4.60
C LYS A 7 -5.21 -34.97 -4.24
N ASN A 8 -4.43 -35.54 -5.16
CA ASN A 8 -2.98 -35.52 -5.11
C ASN A 8 -2.51 -34.16 -5.65
N GLU A 9 -1.91 -33.35 -4.78
CA GLU A 9 -1.23 -32.11 -5.17
C GLU A 9 -0.17 -32.41 -6.23
N PRO A 10 -0.11 -31.68 -7.35
CA PRO A 10 1.14 -31.63 -8.11
C PRO A 10 2.07 -30.67 -7.37
N ALA A 11 3.01 -31.25 -6.64
CA ALA A 11 4.24 -30.57 -6.25
C ALA A 11 4.76 -29.79 -7.47
N ALA A 12 4.96 -28.49 -7.32
CA ALA A 12 5.62 -27.66 -8.31
C ALA A 12 7.04 -28.19 -8.49
N ILE A 13 7.21 -29.06 -9.49
CA ILE A 13 8.53 -29.48 -9.96
C ILE A 13 9.14 -28.24 -10.60
N LEU A 14 9.95 -27.53 -9.83
CA LEU A 14 10.86 -26.53 -10.32
C LEU A 14 11.96 -27.25 -11.10
N GLU A 15 11.78 -27.37 -12.42
CA GLU A 15 12.84 -27.84 -13.29
C GLU A 15 13.90 -26.74 -13.44
N PRO A 16 15.21 -27.06 -13.27
CA PRO A 16 16.27 -26.12 -13.56
C PRO A 16 16.42 -26.02 -15.08
N VAL A 17 15.70 -25.07 -15.69
CA VAL A 17 15.92 -24.76 -17.10
C VAL A 17 17.30 -24.09 -17.23
N CYS A 18 18.21 -24.73 -17.97
CA CYS A 18 19.32 -24.03 -18.63
C CYS A 18 18.70 -23.14 -19.72
N GLY A 19 17.99 -22.11 -19.30
CA GLY A 19 17.01 -21.41 -20.12
C GLY A 19 17.64 -20.18 -20.75
N VAL A 20 18.01 -20.30 -22.02
CA VAL A 20 18.12 -19.13 -22.89
C VAL A 20 16.86 -18.29 -22.73
N ARG A 21 17.02 -17.02 -22.31
CA ARG A 21 15.90 -16.08 -22.21
C ARG A 21 15.30 -15.95 -23.61
N THR A 22 14.08 -16.46 -23.80
CA THR A 22 13.38 -16.30 -25.06
C THR A 22 12.84 -14.88 -25.11
N ALA A 23 12.85 -14.23 -26.28
CA ALA A 23 12.30 -12.88 -26.42
C ALA A 23 10.85 -12.78 -25.89
N LEU A 24 10.06 -13.84 -26.01
CA LEU A 24 8.71 -13.93 -25.43
C LEU A 24 8.70 -13.93 -23.90
N SER A 25 9.62 -14.64 -23.25
CA SER A 25 9.70 -14.65 -21.78
C SER A 25 10.26 -13.32 -21.25
N ASP A 26 11.19 -12.70 -21.97
CA ASP A 26 11.72 -11.38 -21.63
C ASP A 26 10.63 -10.30 -21.78
N LEU A 27 9.87 -10.30 -22.90
CA LEU A 27 8.72 -9.41 -23.10
C LEU A 27 7.62 -9.59 -22.04
N TYR A 28 7.34 -10.82 -21.61
CA TYR A 28 6.36 -11.09 -20.56
C TYR A 28 6.82 -10.58 -19.18
N LEU A 29 8.11 -10.73 -18.87
CA LEU A 29 8.73 -10.16 -17.67
C LEU A 29 8.73 -8.63 -17.71
N GLU A 30 9.08 -8.02 -18.85
CA GLU A 30 9.01 -6.56 -19.02
C GLU A 30 7.59 -6.05 -18.85
N GLN A 31 6.58 -6.71 -19.42
CA GLN A 31 5.18 -6.36 -19.25
C GLN A 31 4.75 -6.42 -17.77
N LEU A 32 5.19 -7.43 -17.02
CA LEU A 32 4.92 -7.54 -15.58
C LEU A 32 5.64 -6.44 -14.77
N LEU A 33 6.85 -6.06 -15.17
CA LEU A 33 7.59 -4.96 -14.54
C LEU A 33 6.98 -3.60 -14.85
N GLN A 34 6.43 -3.42 -16.05
CA GLN A 34 5.78 -2.19 -16.50
C GLN A 34 4.40 -2.00 -15.87
N ASN A 35 3.75 -3.11 -15.46
CA ASN A 35 2.53 -3.14 -14.65
C ASN A 35 2.80 -3.07 -13.15
N LYS A 36 4.06 -2.94 -12.69
CA LYS A 36 4.27 -2.52 -11.31
C LYS A 36 3.62 -1.16 -11.17
N PRO A 37 2.72 -0.95 -10.21
CA PRO A 37 2.25 0.39 -9.92
C PRO A 37 3.51 1.20 -9.65
N LYS A 38 3.82 2.14 -10.54
CA LYS A 38 4.81 3.18 -10.26
C LYS A 38 4.33 3.74 -8.95
N SER A 39 5.07 3.49 -7.87
CA SER A 39 4.76 4.05 -6.57
C SER A 39 5.01 5.53 -6.69
N ASP A 40 4.03 6.23 -7.27
CA ASP A 40 4.02 7.65 -7.43
C ASP A 40 3.92 8.19 -6.02
N LYS A 41 5.10 8.49 -5.47
CA LYS A 41 5.26 8.95 -4.09
C LYS A 41 4.54 10.29 -4.00
N THR A 42 3.29 10.25 -3.55
CA THR A 42 2.50 11.47 -3.40
C THR A 42 2.91 12.14 -2.10
N TYR A 43 3.36 13.38 -2.17
CA TYR A 43 3.62 14.20 -1.00
C TYR A 43 2.61 15.34 -0.94
N MET A 44 2.14 15.63 0.26
CA MET A 44 1.20 16.70 0.55
C MET A 44 1.74 17.54 1.70
N ARG A 45 1.37 18.82 1.72
CA ARG A 45 1.70 19.70 2.84
C ARG A 45 0.46 19.94 3.67
N ALA A 46 0.54 19.67 4.96
CA ALA A 46 -0.54 19.92 5.90
C ALA A 46 -0.91 21.40 5.93
N GLN A 47 -2.19 21.70 5.79
CA GLN A 47 -2.73 23.07 5.88
C GLN A 47 -3.37 23.37 7.24
N PHE A 48 -3.51 22.34 8.09
CA PHE A 48 -4.14 22.38 9.41
C PHE A 48 -3.39 21.44 10.35
N ASP A 49 -3.62 21.59 11.66
CA ASP A 49 -3.15 20.65 12.67
C ASP A 49 -4.15 19.50 12.86
N TYR A 50 -3.64 18.28 13.01
CA TYR A 50 -4.45 17.10 13.25
C TYR A 50 -3.93 16.35 14.47
N ASP A 51 -4.82 16.15 15.45
CA ASP A 51 -4.54 15.38 16.67
C ASP A 51 -5.44 14.14 16.73
N PRO A 52 -4.89 12.92 16.53
CA PRO A 52 -5.68 11.70 16.49
C PRO A 52 -6.30 11.35 17.85
N SER A 53 -5.86 11.98 18.95
CA SER A 53 -6.45 11.76 20.27
C SER A 53 -7.86 12.38 20.38
N LYS A 54 -8.09 13.46 19.62
CA LYS A 54 -9.36 14.21 19.56
C LYS A 54 -10.33 13.65 18.54
N ASP A 55 -9.88 12.71 17.70
CA ASP A 55 -10.71 12.05 16.72
C ASP A 55 -11.37 10.80 17.34
N ASP A 56 -12.69 10.75 17.37
CA ASP A 56 -13.46 9.59 17.86
C ASP A 56 -13.95 8.68 16.72
N LEU A 57 -13.74 9.08 15.46
CA LEU A 57 -14.05 8.27 14.28
C LEU A 57 -12.89 7.36 13.88
N ILE A 58 -11.67 7.66 14.34
CA ILE A 58 -10.49 6.84 14.07
C ILE A 58 -10.62 5.46 14.74
N PRO A 59 -10.36 4.35 14.01
CA PRO A 59 -10.50 3.01 14.58
C PRO A 59 -9.51 2.73 15.72
N CYS A 60 -8.28 3.27 15.64
CA CYS A 60 -7.25 3.16 16.66
C CYS A 60 -6.53 4.51 16.79
N LYS A 61 -6.68 5.20 17.94
CA LYS A 61 -6.02 6.51 18.18
C LYS A 61 -4.50 6.43 18.08
N GLU A 62 -3.91 5.31 18.50
CA GLU A 62 -2.47 5.03 18.39
C GLU A 62 -1.98 4.87 16.95
N ALA A 63 -2.86 4.44 16.05
CA ALA A 63 -2.53 4.34 14.63
C ALA A 63 -2.63 5.68 13.92
N GLY A 64 -3.18 6.72 14.57
CA GLY A 64 -3.33 8.04 13.96
C GLY A 64 -2.01 8.77 13.83
N LEU A 65 -1.81 9.40 12.67
CA LEU A 65 -0.62 10.20 12.41
C LEU A 65 -0.86 11.64 12.90
N LYS A 66 -0.26 12.03 14.02
CA LYS A 66 -0.28 13.43 14.45
C LYS A 66 0.63 14.28 13.55
N PHE A 67 0.12 15.42 13.07
CA PHE A 67 0.88 16.38 12.26
C PHE A 67 0.41 17.82 12.52
N TRP A 68 1.25 18.79 12.16
CA TRP A 68 0.94 20.21 12.26
C TRP A 68 0.93 20.90 10.91
N THR A 69 0.27 22.05 10.84
CA THR A 69 0.30 22.91 9.65
C THR A 69 1.74 23.18 9.22
N GLY A 70 2.02 22.91 7.94
CA GLY A 70 3.33 23.07 7.34
C GLY A 70 4.14 21.78 7.21
N ASP A 71 3.76 20.70 7.91
CA ASP A 71 4.42 19.39 7.80
C ASP A 71 4.25 18.78 6.40
N VAL A 72 5.28 18.05 5.95
CA VAL A 72 5.26 17.30 4.70
C VAL A 72 4.88 15.85 4.98
N ILE A 73 3.75 15.45 4.42
CA ILE A 73 3.13 14.15 4.61
C ILE A 73 3.28 13.35 3.31
N HIS A 74 3.91 12.19 3.41
CA HIS A 74 4.02 11.24 2.32
C HIS A 74 2.86 10.25 2.38
N ILE A 75 2.02 10.25 1.35
CA ILE A 75 0.89 9.35 1.24
C ILE A 75 1.34 8.01 0.67
N ILE A 76 1.15 6.96 1.45
CA ILE A 76 1.55 5.59 1.12
C ILE A 76 0.37 4.83 0.50
N ASN A 77 -0.83 5.00 1.08
CA ASN A 77 -2.03 4.31 0.65
C ASN A 77 -3.28 5.20 0.75
N LYS A 78 -4.10 5.21 -0.30
CA LYS A 78 -5.37 5.95 -0.42
C LYS A 78 -6.56 5.02 -0.74
N GLN A 79 -6.44 3.73 -0.44
CA GLN A 79 -7.44 2.72 -0.79
C GLN A 79 -8.76 2.95 -0.03
N ASP A 80 -8.69 3.41 1.21
CA ASP A 80 -9.88 3.73 1.99
C ASP A 80 -10.33 5.17 1.76
N PRO A 81 -11.65 5.42 1.58
CA PRO A 81 -12.19 6.76 1.36
C PRO A 81 -12.12 7.65 2.61
N ASN A 82 -12.10 7.05 3.81
CA ASN A 82 -12.11 7.79 5.07
C ASN A 82 -10.70 8.01 5.66
N TRP A 83 -9.80 7.03 5.48
CA TRP A 83 -8.52 6.97 6.21
C TRP A 83 -7.37 6.63 5.27
N TRP A 84 -6.49 7.57 5.00
CA TRP A 84 -5.31 7.33 4.19
C TRP A 84 -4.13 6.92 5.08
N GLN A 85 -3.29 6.01 4.60
CA GLN A 85 -2.04 5.69 5.28
C GLN A 85 -0.97 6.65 4.79
N ALA A 86 -0.37 7.36 5.72
CA ALA A 86 0.64 8.34 5.44
C ALA A 86 1.71 8.37 6.52
N ARG A 87 2.81 9.05 6.23
CA ARG A 87 3.88 9.31 7.21
C ARG A 87 4.35 10.74 7.10
N VAL A 88 4.71 11.35 8.22
CA VAL A 88 5.35 12.66 8.22
C VAL A 88 6.83 12.47 7.91
N GLU A 89 7.38 13.24 6.96
CA GLU A 89 8.78 13.11 6.57
C GLU A 89 9.75 13.53 7.70
N SER A 90 9.32 14.46 8.56
CA SER A 90 10.08 14.87 9.75
C SER A 90 10.07 13.81 10.87
N SER A 91 9.27 12.75 10.76
CA SER A 91 9.17 11.70 11.78
C SER A 91 10.18 10.58 11.51
N THR A 92 10.94 10.19 12.53
CA THR A 92 11.86 9.04 12.50
C THR A 92 11.12 7.69 12.51
N ALA A 93 9.79 7.69 12.61
CA ALA A 93 9.00 6.47 12.61
C ALA A 93 8.87 5.91 11.19
N ASP A 94 9.33 4.68 10.99
CA ASP A 94 9.05 3.89 9.77
C ASP A 94 7.57 3.44 9.68
N PHE A 95 6.77 3.73 10.72
CA PHE A 95 5.37 3.38 10.78
C PHE A 95 4.50 4.37 9.99
N ALA A 96 3.62 3.83 9.15
CA ALA A 96 2.58 4.60 8.46
C ALA A 96 1.40 4.79 9.41
N GLY A 97 1.06 6.04 9.73
CA GLY A 97 -0.14 6.36 10.50
C GLY A 97 -1.34 6.68 9.60
N LEU A 98 -2.52 6.67 10.19
CA LEU A 98 -3.78 7.03 9.54
C LEU A 98 -3.98 8.54 9.59
N VAL A 99 -4.28 9.12 8.44
CA VAL A 99 -4.71 10.51 8.28
C VAL A 99 -6.12 10.55 7.68
N PRO A 100 -6.97 11.50 8.09
CA PRO A 100 -8.28 11.66 7.47
C PRO A 100 -8.12 12.06 6.01
N SER A 101 -9.01 11.56 5.14
CA SER A 101 -9.00 11.95 3.73
C SER A 101 -9.43 13.43 3.57
N PRO A 102 -8.91 14.14 2.56
CA PRO A 102 -9.34 15.51 2.26
C PRO A 102 -10.83 15.60 1.87
N GLU A 103 -11.42 14.52 1.35
CA GLU A 103 -12.86 14.45 1.04
C GLU A 103 -13.72 14.50 2.32
N LEU A 104 -13.19 14.05 3.47
CA LEU A 104 -13.86 14.18 4.77
C LEU A 104 -13.86 15.63 5.29
N GLN A 105 -13.07 16.52 4.69
CA GLN A 105 -12.90 17.92 5.12
C GLN A 105 -13.66 18.94 4.25
N GLU A 106 -14.28 18.50 3.14
CA GLU A 106 -15.19 19.36 2.38
C GLU A 106 -16.56 19.35 3.06
N TRP A 107 -16.81 20.20 4.07
CA TRP A 107 -18.11 20.80 4.46
C TRP A 107 -17.94 21.98 5.43
#